data_AF-A0A1M2VPR8-F1
#
_entry.id   AF-A0A1M2VPR8-F1
#
_cell.length_a   1.000
_cell.length_b   1.000
_cell.length_c   1.000
_cell.angle_alpha   90.00
_cell.angle_beta   90.00
_cell.angle_gamma   90.00
#
_symmetry.space_group_name_H-M   'P 1'
#
loop_
_entity.id
_entity.type
_entity.pdbx_description
1 polymer ?
#
loop_
_entity_poly.entity_id
_entity_poly.type
_entity_poly.pdbx_seq_one_letter_code
_entity_poly.pdbx_strand_id
1 'polypeptide(L)'
;MPDQVQPSDLEKFHAAYGVLLKSSMTSLRKRDKKREKHRAEETARKKRRLQEEIVIEGAKRGNGRRKRQRKIKAALKLEESKKRVQEKEEAKARAKT
;
A
#
# COMPACT_ATOMS: atom_id res chain seq x y z
N MET A 1 -43.79 6.41 9.29
CA MET A 1 -43.45 5.56 10.44
C MET A 1 -42.41 4.58 9.95
N PRO A 2 -41.24 4.42 10.59
CA PRO A 2 -40.28 3.41 10.16
C PRO A 2 -40.92 2.03 10.39
N ASP A 3 -40.85 1.17 9.38
CA ASP A 3 -41.52 -0.12 9.35
C ASP A 3 -41.00 -1.02 10.50
N GLN A 4 -41.83 -1.22 11.52
CA GLN A 4 -41.46 -2.00 12.69
C GLN A 4 -41.66 -3.50 12.38
N VAL A 5 -40.56 -4.21 12.16
CA VAL A 5 -40.58 -5.64 11.83
C VAL A 5 -40.81 -6.46 13.10
N GLN A 6 -41.82 -7.33 13.07
CA GLN A 6 -42.07 -8.26 14.16
C GLN A 6 -41.01 -9.37 14.20
N PRO A 7 -40.61 -9.86 15.38
CA PRO A 7 -39.57 -10.89 15.50
C PRO A 7 -39.86 -12.17 14.70
N SER A 8 -41.14 -12.52 14.55
CA SER A 8 -41.63 -13.67 13.76
C SER A 8 -41.35 -13.57 12.26
N ASP A 9 -41.20 -12.35 11.75
CA ASP A 9 -41.00 -12.09 10.31
C ASP A 9 -39.57 -11.62 10.00
N LEU A 10 -38.68 -11.67 10.99
CA LEU A 10 -37.30 -11.21 10.88
C LEU A 10 -36.53 -11.94 9.77
N GLU A 11 -36.70 -13.26 9.65
CA GLU A 11 -36.05 -14.07 8.61
C GLU A 11 -36.55 -13.70 7.20
N LYS A 12 -37.86 -13.49 7.05
CA LYS A 12 -38.48 -13.08 5.77
C LYS A 12 -38.01 -11.68 5.37
N PHE A 13 -37.96 -10.77 6.35
CA PHE A 13 -37.44 -9.43 6.15
C PHE A 13 -35.96 -9.45 5.74
N HIS A 14 -35.11 -10.23 6.42
CA HIS A 14 -33.70 -10.36 6.05
C HIS A 14 -33.50 -10.94 4.65
N ALA A 15 -34.31 -11.92 4.26
CA ALA A 15 -34.26 -12.48 2.92
C ALA A 15 -34.64 -11.43 1.86
N ALA A 16 -35.78 -10.76 2.01
CA ALA A 16 -36.27 -9.77 1.06
C ALA A 16 -35.38 -8.52 0.98
N TYR A 17 -35.06 -7.94 2.14
CA TYR A 17 -34.21 -6.76 2.25
C TYR A 17 -32.78 -7.04 1.79
N GLY A 18 -32.25 -8.24 2.10
CA GLY A 18 -30.93 -8.66 1.63
C GLY A 18 -30.82 -8.75 0.11
N VAL A 19 -31.87 -9.21 -0.58
CA VAL A 19 -31.94 -9.22 -2.05
C VAL A 19 -32.04 -7.80 -2.60
N LEU A 20 -32.91 -6.95 -2.03
CA LEU A 20 -33.05 -5.54 -2.42
C LEU A 20 -31.74 -4.77 -2.26
N LEU A 21 -31.00 -5.01 -1.17
CA LEU A 21 -29.72 -4.35 -0.94
C LEU A 21 -28.67 -4.81 -1.97
N LYS A 22 -28.61 -6.11 -2.28
CA LYS A 22 -27.69 -6.65 -3.28
C LYS A 22 -27.99 -6.14 -4.69
N SER A 23 -29.26 -5.96 -5.06
CA SER A 23 -29.65 -5.44 -6.37
C SER A 23 -29.47 -3.93 -6.50
N SER A 24 -29.67 -3.18 -5.41
CA SER A 24 -29.45 -1.72 -5.39
C SER A 24 -27.96 -1.35 -5.32
N MET A 25 -27.13 -2.15 -4.65
CA MET A 25 -25.68 -1.91 -4.51
C MET A 25 -24.81 -2.62 -5.55
N THR A 26 -25.21 -2.59 -6.83
CA THR A 26 -24.52 -3.29 -7.93
C THR A 26 -23.26 -2.57 -8.45
N SER A 27 -23.05 -1.30 -8.10
CA SER A 27 -21.93 -0.48 -8.59
C SER A 27 -20.59 -0.79 -7.91
N LEU A 28 -20.58 -1.60 -6.85
CA LEU A 28 -19.37 -1.98 -6.13
C LEU A 28 -18.59 -3.04 -6.91
N ARG A 29 -17.35 -2.69 -7.29
CA ARG A 29 -16.45 -3.65 -7.95
C ARG A 29 -16.14 -4.80 -7.00
N LYS A 30 -16.11 -6.03 -7.53
CA LYS A 30 -15.63 -7.20 -6.79
C LYS A 30 -14.21 -6.93 -6.29
N ARG A 31 -13.95 -7.25 -5.03
CA ARG A 31 -12.60 -7.20 -4.46
C ARG A 31 -11.71 -8.18 -5.22
N ASP A 32 -10.79 -7.66 -6.01
CA ASP A 32 -9.76 -8.46 -6.65
C ASP A 32 -8.68 -8.79 -5.61
N LYS A 33 -8.89 -9.89 -4.89
CA LYS A 33 -7.98 -10.37 -3.85
C LYS A 33 -6.54 -10.55 -4.38
N LYS A 34 -6.38 -10.91 -5.66
CA LYS A 34 -5.06 -11.05 -6.29
C LYS A 34 -4.38 -9.69 -6.45
N ARG A 35 -5.10 -8.70 -6.96
CA ARG A 35 -4.59 -7.33 -7.12
C ARG A 35 -4.26 -6.68 -5.78
N GLU A 36 -5.09 -6.87 -4.76
CA GLU A 36 -4.83 -6.35 -3.42
C GLU A 36 -3.63 -7.03 -2.77
N LYS A 37 -3.52 -8.36 -2.87
CA LYS A 37 -2.35 -9.11 -2.40
C LYS A 37 -1.07 -8.65 -3.10
N HIS A 38 -1.11 -8.49 -4.42
CA HIS A 38 0.04 -7.96 -5.19
C HIS A 38 0.44 -6.55 -4.75
N ARG A 39 -0.54 -5.65 -4.49
CA ARG A 39 -0.24 -4.31 -3.95
C ARG A 39 0.38 -4.39 -2.55
N ALA A 40 -0.11 -5.27 -1.68
CA ALA A 40 0.43 -5.48 -0.34
C ALA A 40 1.88 -6.00 -0.41
N GLU A 41 2.16 -6.98 -1.27
CA GLU A 41 3.51 -7.50 -1.50
C GLU A 41 4.45 -6.45 -2.08
N GLU A 42 4.00 -5.67 -3.08
CA GLU A 42 4.80 -4.59 -3.67
C GLU A 42 5.10 -3.47 -2.67
N THR A 43 4.15 -3.11 -1.80
CA THR A 43 4.40 -2.13 -0.74
C THR A 43 5.36 -2.66 0.31
N ALA A 44 5.25 -3.93 0.72
CA ALA A 44 6.21 -4.58 1.61
C ALA A 44 7.61 -4.62 0.99
N ARG A 45 7.72 -4.96 -0.31
CA ARG A 45 8.98 -4.99 -1.05
C ARG A 45 9.63 -3.62 -1.14
N LYS A 46 8.84 -2.56 -1.39
CA LYS A 46 9.33 -1.17 -1.38
C LYS A 46 9.85 -0.76 0.00
N LYS A 47 9.14 -1.11 1.07
CA LYS A 47 9.58 -0.84 2.46
C LYS A 47 10.90 -1.56 2.78
N ARG A 48 11.03 -2.84 2.43
CA ARG A 48 12.27 -3.60 2.63
C ARG A 48 13.45 -2.96 1.90
N ARG A 49 13.29 -2.61 0.62
CA ARG A 49 14.33 -1.92 -0.16
C ARG A 49 14.76 -0.59 0.42
N LEU A 50 13.84 0.14 1.07
CA LEU A 50 14.18 1.39 1.76
C LEU A 50 14.96 1.15 3.05
N GLN A 51 14.78 0.00 3.70
CA GLN A 51 15.49 -0.35 4.94
C GLN A 51 16.85 -0.99 4.68
N GLU A 52 17.04 -1.68 3.55
CA GLU A 52 18.30 -2.33 3.19
C GLU A 52 19.45 -1.32 3.03
N GLU A 53 20.55 -1.57 3.74
CA GLU A 53 21.77 -0.78 3.65
C GLU A 53 22.66 -1.30 2.50
N ILE A 54 23.05 -0.42 1.59
CA ILE A 54 23.89 -0.80 0.44
C ILE A 54 25.36 -0.72 0.86
N VAL A 55 25.95 -1.87 1.22
CA VAL A 55 27.36 -1.95 1.62
C VAL A 55 28.30 -1.68 0.43
N ILE A 56 29.06 -0.58 0.49
CA ILE A 56 29.99 -0.14 -0.56
C ILE A 56 31.36 -0.80 -0.35
N GLU A 57 31.46 -2.06 -0.78
CA GLU A 57 32.74 -2.81 -0.83
C GLU A 57 33.35 -2.87 -2.23
N GLY A 58 34.68 -2.92 -2.30
CA GLY A 58 35.46 -3.21 -3.50
C GLY A 58 36.72 -2.34 -3.69
N ALA A 59 37.61 -2.80 -4.57
CA ALA A 59 38.86 -2.10 -4.87
C ALA A 59 38.63 -0.68 -5.45
N LYS A 60 39.48 0.27 -5.04
CA LYS A 60 39.39 1.68 -5.50
C LYS A 60 39.77 1.88 -6.97
N ARG A 61 40.50 0.94 -7.58
CA ARG A 61 41.03 1.02 -8.96
C ARG A 61 40.51 -0.14 -9.84
N GLY A 62 40.73 -0.03 -11.16
CA GLY A 62 40.38 -1.07 -12.14
C GLY A 62 38.87 -1.34 -12.22
N ASN A 63 38.50 -2.57 -12.59
CA ASN A 63 37.10 -2.99 -12.73
C ASN A 63 36.32 -2.88 -11.38
N GLY A 64 37.02 -3.04 -10.25
CA GLY A 64 36.47 -2.81 -8.91
C GLY A 64 35.95 -1.39 -8.70
N ARG A 65 36.60 -0.38 -9.30
CA ARG A 65 36.16 1.02 -9.25
C ARG A 65 34.77 1.21 -9.84
N ARG A 66 34.50 0.61 -11.00
CA ARG A 66 33.20 0.77 -11.69
C ARG A 66 32.07 0.14 -10.89
N LYS A 67 32.31 -1.03 -10.29
CA LYS A 67 31.37 -1.68 -9.39
C LYS A 67 31.12 -0.85 -8.12
N ARG A 68 32.18 -0.32 -7.51
CA ARG A 68 32.10 0.58 -6.34
C ARG A 68 31.31 1.85 -6.63
N GLN A 69 31.56 2.50 -7.78
CA GLN A 69 30.83 3.69 -8.19
C GLN A 69 29.34 3.43 -8.40
N ARG A 70 28.96 2.28 -8.95
CA ARG A 70 27.55 1.89 -9.09
C ARG A 70 26.88 1.76 -7.71
N LYS A 71 27.54 1.13 -6.75
CA LYS A 71 27.06 1.00 -5.37
C LYS A 71 26.91 2.36 -4.69
N ILE A 72 27.90 3.26 -4.83
CA ILE A 72 27.82 4.64 -4.31
C ILE A 72 26.61 5.38 -4.91
N LYS A 73 26.42 5.33 -6.23
CA LYS A 73 25.27 5.97 -6.87
C LYS A 73 23.94 5.38 -6.40
N ALA A 74 23.88 4.07 -6.15
CA ALA A 74 22.69 3.43 -5.62
C ALA A 74 22.39 3.86 -4.18
N ALA A 75 23.42 3.97 -3.32
CA ALA A 75 23.30 4.46 -1.95
C ALA A 75 22.80 5.91 -1.91
N LEU A 76 23.38 6.80 -2.73
CA LEU A 76 22.92 8.20 -2.82
C LEU A 76 21.45 8.31 -3.25
N LYS A 77 21.02 7.52 -4.25
CA LYS A 77 19.61 7.47 -4.67
C LYS A 77 18.69 6.94 -3.56
N LEU A 78 19.16 5.97 -2.77
CA LEU A 78 18.41 5.45 -1.63
C LEU A 78 18.21 6.54 -0.57
N GLU A 79 19.27 7.28 -0.23
CA GLU A 79 19.19 8.40 0.72
C GLU A 79 18.27 9.52 0.23
N GLU A 80 18.37 9.93 -1.03
CA GLU A 80 17.45 10.91 -1.63
C GLU A 80 15.99 10.43 -1.55
N SER A 81 15.75 9.14 -1.79
CA SER A 81 14.40 8.58 -1.69
C SER A 81 13.87 8.59 -0.26
N LYS A 82 14.72 8.34 0.76
CA LYS A 82 14.35 8.44 2.17
C LYS A 82 13.98 9.88 2.55
N LYS A 83 14.79 10.87 2.14
CA LYS A 83 14.52 12.29 2.38
C LYS A 83 13.18 12.74 1.78
N ARG A 84 12.90 12.38 0.53
CA ARG A 84 11.62 12.69 -0.12
C ARG A 84 10.41 12.05 0.56
N VAL A 85 10.58 10.88 1.18
CA VAL A 85 9.49 10.24 1.94
C VAL A 85 9.26 10.99 3.25
N GLN A 86 10.33 11.36 3.96
CA GLN A 86 10.25 12.17 5.18
C GLN A 86 9.57 13.52 4.92
N GLU A 87 10.00 14.25 3.88
CA GLU A 87 9.37 15.52 3.47
C GLU A 87 7.87 15.38 3.19
N LYS A 88 7.45 14.28 2.57
CA LYS A 88 6.02 14.00 2.31
C LYS A 88 5.25 13.67 3.59
N GLU A 89 5.86 13.01 4.56
CA GLU A 89 5.25 12.73 5.86
C GLU A 89 5.10 14.01 6.67
N GLU A 90 6.13 14.86 6.68
CA GLU A 90 6.09 16.18 7.32
C GLU A 90 5.05 17.11 6.68
N ALA A 91 4.97 17.16 5.35
CA ALA A 91 3.96 17.96 4.65
C ALA A 91 2.54 17.50 4.98
N LYS A 92 2.32 16.19 5.11
CA LYS A 92 1.01 15.63 5.53
C LYS A 92 0.70 15.92 6.99
N ALA A 93 1.71 15.91 7.87
CA ALA A 93 1.54 16.24 9.27
C ALA A 93 1.15 17.72 9.45
N ARG A 94 1.82 18.62 8.72
CA ARG A 94 1.53 20.07 8.71
C ARG A 94 0.17 20.42 8.09
N ALA A 95 -0.31 19.64 7.13
CA ALA A 95 -1.64 19.83 6.53
C ALA A 95 -2.78 19.25 7.38
N LYS A 96 -2.46 18.46 8.41
CA LYS A 96 -3.44 17.82 9.31
C LYS A 96 -3.66 18.62 10.61
N THR A 97 -2.72 19.50 10.94
CA THR A 97 -2.89 20.57 11.95
C THR A 97 -3.58 21.77 11.33
#